data_AF-A0A1F6THD4-F1
#
_entry.id   AF-A0A1F6THD4-F1
#
_cell.length_a   1.000
_cell.length_b   1.000
_cell.length_c   1.000
_cell.angle_alpha   90.00
_cell.angle_beta   90.00
_cell.angle_gamma   90.00
#
_symmetry.space_group_name_H-M   'P 1'
#
loop_
_entity.id
_entity.type
_entity.pdbx_description
1 polymer ?
#
loop_
_entity_poly.entity_id
_entity_poly.type
_entity_poly.pdbx_seq_one_letter_code
_entity_poly.pdbx_strand_id
1 'polypeptide(L)'
;MRFDGNGGGRPVYQPNSFNGPVEDPGAKDPPLKISGNADRYDHWAGNADYWTQAGNLFRLMSAGEKARTIANIVGAMQGVPRAIQLRQIRHFTKADAAYGEAVAKGLGIDAKDVKAA
;
A
#
# COMPACT_ATOMS: atom_id res chain seq x y z
N MET A 1 2.80 3.83 -34.90
CA MET A 1 2.90 4.71 -36.08
C MET A 1 2.57 6.14 -35.64
N ARG A 2 3.27 7.17 -36.14
CA ARG A 2 3.09 8.56 -35.71
C ARG A 2 2.40 9.36 -36.82
N PHE A 3 1.24 9.94 -36.51
CA PHE A 3 0.30 10.51 -37.50
C PHE A 3 0.05 12.02 -37.32
N ASP A 4 0.79 12.69 -36.43
CA ASP A 4 0.62 14.10 -36.04
C ASP A 4 1.55 15.07 -36.81
N GLY A 5 2.21 14.60 -37.87
CA GLY A 5 3.21 15.37 -38.61
C GLY A 5 4.57 15.51 -37.90
N ASN A 6 4.73 14.96 -36.69
CA ASN A 6 5.98 14.79 -35.95
C ASN A 6 6.87 16.05 -35.89
N GLY A 7 6.28 17.24 -35.78
CA GLY A 7 7.01 18.50 -35.67
C GLY A 7 7.68 18.99 -36.97
N GLY A 8 7.54 18.28 -38.10
CA GLY A 8 8.10 18.67 -39.40
C GLY A 8 9.63 18.85 -39.38
N GLY A 9 10.13 19.87 -40.09
CA GLY A 9 11.55 20.23 -40.12
C GLY A 9 12.01 21.16 -38.99
N ARG A 10 11.22 21.30 -37.91
CA ARG A 10 11.59 22.16 -36.78
C ARG A 10 12.83 21.61 -36.06
N PRO A 11 13.63 22.46 -35.40
CA PRO A 11 14.75 21.99 -34.58
C PRO A 11 14.28 20.98 -33.53
N VAL A 12 14.95 19.82 -33.47
CA VAL A 12 14.66 18.73 -32.52
C VAL A 12 15.65 18.71 -31.34
N TYR A 13 16.34 19.83 -31.10
CA TYR A 13 17.36 19.98 -30.06
C TYR A 13 17.28 21.37 -29.40
N GLN A 14 17.76 21.46 -28.16
CA GLN A 14 17.86 22.70 -27.39
C GLN A 14 19.17 22.70 -26.56
N PRO A 15 19.89 23.83 -26.44
CA PRO A 15 19.63 25.13 -27.06
C PRO A 15 19.83 25.12 -28.59
N ASN A 16 19.10 25.97 -29.32
CA ASN A 16 19.25 26.13 -30.77
C ASN A 16 19.15 27.62 -31.17
N SER A 17 19.72 27.96 -32.32
CA SER A 17 19.70 29.34 -32.87
C SER A 17 18.55 29.59 -33.84
N PHE A 18 17.55 28.70 -33.90
CA PHE A 18 16.54 28.64 -34.95
C PHE A 18 15.10 28.78 -34.42
N ASN A 19 14.93 29.49 -33.29
CA ASN A 19 13.63 29.77 -32.68
C ASN A 19 12.78 28.49 -32.44
N GLY A 20 13.44 27.40 -32.02
CA GLY A 20 12.79 26.17 -31.59
C GLY A 20 12.22 26.27 -30.16
N PRO A 21 11.93 25.12 -29.52
CA PRO A 21 11.45 25.10 -28.13
C PRO A 21 12.37 25.87 -27.18
N VAL A 22 11.77 26.61 -26.23
CA VAL A 22 12.43 27.37 -25.17
C VAL A 22 11.80 26.98 -23.84
N GLU A 23 12.61 26.94 -22.78
CA GLU A 23 12.14 26.66 -21.42
C GLU A 23 11.25 27.79 -20.89
N ASP A 24 10.29 27.43 -20.03
CA ASP A 24 9.47 28.39 -19.28
C ASP A 24 9.96 28.42 -17.82
N PRO A 25 10.68 29.47 -17.38
CA PRO A 25 11.12 29.60 -16.00
C PRO A 25 9.99 29.66 -14.97
N GLY A 26 8.77 30.03 -15.39
CA GLY A 26 7.58 30.05 -14.55
C GLY A 26 7.09 28.65 -14.16
N ALA A 27 7.48 27.62 -14.90
CA ALA A 27 7.17 26.22 -14.62
C ALA A 27 8.20 25.51 -13.71
N LYS A 28 9.11 26.26 -13.08
CA LYS A 28 10.16 25.71 -12.23
C LYS A 28 9.58 25.12 -10.94
N ASP A 29 9.89 23.85 -10.66
CA ASP A 29 9.55 23.21 -9.40
C ASP A 29 10.19 23.92 -8.20
N PRO A 30 9.48 24.02 -7.05
CA PRO A 30 10.08 24.52 -5.82
C PRO A 30 11.20 23.58 -5.33
N PRO A 31 12.25 24.10 -4.68
CA PRO A 31 13.34 23.27 -4.16
C PRO A 31 12.84 22.33 -3.06
N LEU A 32 13.12 21.04 -3.19
CA LEU A 32 12.88 20.04 -2.14
C LEU A 32 14.10 19.95 -1.22
N LYS A 33 13.90 20.19 0.09
CA LYS A 33 14.96 19.99 1.09
C LYS A 33 15.25 18.50 1.25
N ILE A 34 16.50 18.10 1.03
CA ILE A 34 17.00 16.74 1.30
C ILE A 34 17.82 16.78 2.60
N SER A 35 17.76 15.73 3.40
CA SER A 35 18.53 15.59 4.64
C SER A 35 18.97 14.14 4.82
N GLY A 36 20.21 13.93 5.25
CA GLY A 36 20.84 12.61 5.32
C GLY A 36 21.67 12.26 4.09
N ASN A 37 22.27 11.07 4.11
CA ASN A 37 23.05 10.53 3.00
C ASN A 37 22.14 9.80 2.02
N ALA A 38 22.57 9.62 0.78
CA ALA A 38 21.93 8.66 -0.13
C ALA A 38 22.37 7.25 0.26
N ASP A 39 21.46 6.45 0.81
CA ASP A 39 21.73 5.06 1.23
C ASP A 39 20.45 4.22 1.17
N ARG A 40 20.56 2.91 1.42
CA ARG A 40 19.45 1.97 1.52
C ARG A 40 18.89 1.98 2.95
N TYR A 41 18.02 2.94 3.25
CA TYR A 41 17.34 3.01 4.54
C TYR A 41 16.33 1.88 4.73
N ASP A 42 16.37 1.25 5.89
CA ASP A 42 15.36 0.28 6.31
C ASP A 42 14.08 0.99 6.79
N HIS A 43 12.97 0.79 6.08
CA HIS A 43 11.68 1.39 6.44
C HIS A 43 11.03 0.76 7.69
N TRP A 44 11.50 -0.41 8.12
CA TRP A 44 11.06 -1.02 9.38
C TRP A 44 11.66 -0.29 10.58
N ALA A 45 12.86 0.30 10.42
CA ALA A 45 13.51 1.09 11.44
C ALA A 45 12.79 2.44 11.60
N GLY A 46 12.08 2.62 12.71
CA GLY A 46 11.43 3.88 13.09
C GLY A 46 9.98 4.05 12.64
N ASN A 47 9.40 3.09 11.91
CA ASN A 47 7.97 3.09 11.57
C ASN A 47 7.35 1.71 11.85
N ALA A 48 6.99 1.47 13.12
CA ALA A 48 6.47 0.18 13.58
C ALA A 48 4.93 0.10 13.67
N ASP A 49 4.21 1.16 13.30
CA ASP A 49 2.75 1.20 13.41
C ASP A 49 2.06 0.66 12.14
N TYR A 50 1.94 -0.65 12.06
CA TYR A 50 1.31 -1.34 10.92
C TYR A 50 -0.17 -1.68 11.13
N TRP A 51 -0.70 -1.47 12.34
CA TRP A 51 -1.98 -2.06 12.74
C TRP A 51 -3.03 -1.01 13.14
N THR A 52 -2.61 0.18 13.58
CA THR A 52 -3.53 1.19 14.11
C THR A 52 -4.56 1.63 13.07
N GLN A 53 -4.12 1.95 11.84
CA GLN A 53 -5.03 2.42 10.80
C GLN A 53 -6.05 1.34 10.39
N ALA A 54 -5.61 0.10 10.21
CA ALA A 54 -6.49 -1.02 9.88
C ALA A 54 -7.50 -1.31 11.01
N GLY A 55 -7.04 -1.26 12.26
CA GLY A 55 -7.89 -1.41 13.44
C GLY A 55 -8.94 -0.31 13.55
N ASN A 56 -8.53 0.94 13.32
CA ASN A 56 -9.43 2.09 13.33
C ASN A 56 -10.51 1.96 12.27
N LEU A 57 -10.11 1.60 11.04
CA LEU A 57 -11.06 1.35 9.95
C LEU A 57 -12.07 0.25 10.33
N PHE A 58 -11.59 -0.88 10.87
CA PHE A 58 -12.47 -1.96 11.31
C PHE A 58 -13.44 -1.50 12.40
N ARG A 59 -12.98 -0.73 13.40
CA ARG A 59 -13.83 -0.22 14.48
C ARG A 59 -14.96 0.68 13.97
N LEU A 60 -14.70 1.48 12.93
CA LEU A 60 -15.69 2.37 12.30
C LEU A 60 -16.79 1.61 11.53
N MET A 61 -16.53 0.39 11.09
CA MET A 61 -17.52 -0.38 10.33
C MET A 61 -18.74 -0.78 11.17
N SER A 62 -19.91 -0.73 10.55
CA SER A 62 -21.13 -1.32 11.07
C SER A 62 -21.02 -2.85 11.20
N ALA A 63 -21.91 -3.46 11.98
CA ALA A 63 -21.92 -4.92 12.15
C ALA A 63 -22.05 -5.68 10.82
N GLY A 64 -22.89 -5.17 9.89
CA GLY A 64 -23.06 -5.77 8.56
C GLY A 64 -21.82 -5.65 7.67
N GLU A 65 -21.13 -4.51 7.73
CA GLU A 65 -19.86 -4.31 7.00
C GLU A 65 -18.73 -5.18 7.55
N LYS A 66 -18.63 -5.30 8.88
CA LYS A 66 -17.70 -6.24 9.53
C LYS A 66 -17.96 -7.66 9.05
N ALA A 67 -19.22 -8.11 9.09
CA ALA A 67 -19.59 -9.46 8.67
C ALA A 67 -19.21 -9.74 7.20
N ARG A 68 -19.49 -8.81 6.28
CA ARG A 68 -19.10 -8.96 4.86
C ARG A 68 -17.58 -8.97 4.68
N THR A 69 -16.87 -8.07 5.37
CA THR A 69 -15.39 -8.01 5.32
C THR A 69 -14.78 -9.33 5.80
N ILE A 70 -15.25 -9.85 6.94
CA ILE A 70 -14.81 -11.12 7.51
C ILE A 70 -15.12 -12.28 6.54
N ALA A 71 -16.34 -12.35 6.00
CA ALA A 71 -16.73 -13.40 5.06
C ALA A 71 -15.86 -13.41 3.80
N ASN A 72 -15.56 -12.23 3.24
CA ASN A 72 -14.68 -12.10 2.07
C ASN A 72 -13.26 -12.59 2.38
N ILE A 73 -12.70 -12.24 3.54
CA ILE A 73 -11.37 -12.68 3.96
C ILE A 73 -11.32 -14.19 4.15
N VAL A 74 -12.31 -14.75 4.86
CA VAL A 74 -12.42 -16.20 5.09
C VAL A 74 -12.52 -16.95 3.76
N GLY A 75 -13.36 -16.47 2.84
CA GLY A 75 -13.50 -17.06 1.49
C GLY A 75 -12.19 -16.99 0.69
N ALA A 76 -11.51 -15.85 0.71
CA ALA A 76 -10.23 -15.68 0.00
C ALA A 76 -9.09 -16.51 0.59
N MET A 77 -9.19 -16.93 1.85
CA MET A 77 -8.17 -17.73 2.55
C MET A 77 -8.40 -19.24 2.44
N GLN A 78 -9.41 -19.69 1.71
CA GLN A 78 -9.62 -21.11 1.42
C GLN A 78 -8.43 -21.68 0.62
N GLY A 79 -7.92 -22.84 1.04
CA GLY A 79 -6.76 -23.48 0.41
C GLY A 79 -5.39 -22.89 0.76
N VAL A 80 -5.34 -21.79 1.51
CA VAL A 80 -4.07 -21.21 1.99
C VAL A 80 -3.45 -22.10 3.08
N PRO A 81 -2.13 -22.37 3.05
CA PRO A 81 -1.47 -23.15 4.10
C PRO A 81 -1.71 -22.61 5.51
N ARG A 82 -1.92 -23.51 6.48
CA ARG A 82 -2.31 -23.17 7.86
C ARG A 82 -1.34 -22.18 8.53
N ALA A 83 -0.03 -22.33 8.32
CA ALA A 83 0.97 -21.42 8.88
C ALA A 83 0.82 -19.96 8.39
N ILE A 84 0.39 -19.78 7.13
CA ILE A 84 0.14 -18.45 6.55
C ILE A 84 -1.16 -17.88 7.11
N GLN A 85 -2.21 -18.71 7.26
CA GLN A 85 -3.46 -18.28 7.87
C GLN A 85 -3.24 -17.78 9.31
N LEU A 86 -2.46 -18.53 10.11
CA LEU A 86 -2.10 -18.13 11.48
C LEU A 86 -1.33 -16.81 11.52
N ARG A 87 -0.36 -16.62 10.61
CA ARG A 87 0.39 -15.36 10.51
C ARG A 87 -0.53 -14.18 10.21
N GLN A 88 -1.47 -14.35 9.28
CA GLN A 88 -2.39 -13.29 8.90
C GLN A 88 -3.37 -12.95 10.03
N ILE A 89 -3.92 -13.96 10.70
CA ILE A 89 -4.80 -13.75 11.85
C ILE A 89 -4.10 -12.94 12.94
N ARG A 90 -2.81 -13.17 13.20
CA ARG A 90 -2.05 -12.37 14.17
C ARG A 90 -1.99 -10.89 13.80
N HIS A 91 -1.85 -10.56 12.52
CA HIS A 91 -1.88 -9.16 12.08
C HIS A 91 -3.27 -8.55 12.30
N PHE A 92 -4.34 -9.30 12.03
CA PHE A 92 -5.70 -8.84 12.34
C PHE A 92 -5.92 -8.67 13.84
N THR A 93 -5.46 -9.60 14.68
CA THR A 93 -5.53 -9.47 16.15
C THR A 93 -4.76 -8.26 16.67
N LYS A 94 -3.58 -7.95 16.09
CA LYS A 94 -2.82 -6.74 16.44
C LYS A 94 -3.55 -5.45 16.03
N ALA A 95 -4.35 -5.49 14.97
CA ALA A 95 -5.19 -4.36 14.55
C ALA A 95 -6.42 -4.20 15.46
N ASP A 96 -7.12 -5.30 15.73
CA ASP A 96 -8.25 -5.36 16.65
C ASP A 96 -8.51 -6.82 17.07
N ALA A 97 -8.68 -7.06 18.37
CA ALA A 97 -8.88 -8.42 18.89
C ALA A 97 -10.12 -9.10 18.28
N ALA A 98 -11.24 -8.39 18.19
CA ALA A 98 -12.49 -8.92 17.64
C ALA A 98 -12.37 -9.23 16.14
N TYR A 99 -11.52 -8.47 15.43
CA TYR A 99 -11.26 -8.72 14.02
C TYR A 99 -10.51 -10.05 13.82
N GLY A 100 -9.41 -10.24 14.53
CA GLY A 100 -8.64 -11.49 14.47
C GLY A 100 -9.47 -12.70 14.90
N GLU A 101 -10.23 -12.59 15.99
CA GLU A 101 -11.10 -13.66 16.49
C GLU A 101 -12.17 -14.06 15.48
N ALA A 102 -12.82 -13.09 14.84
CA ALA A 102 -13.87 -13.39 13.88
C ALA A 102 -13.34 -14.08 12.62
N VAL A 103 -12.17 -13.67 12.12
CA VAL A 103 -11.51 -14.34 10.99
C VAL A 103 -11.04 -15.74 11.38
N ALA A 104 -10.44 -15.92 12.57
CA ALA A 104 -10.03 -17.23 13.07
C ALA A 104 -11.23 -18.20 13.18
N LYS A 105 -12.35 -17.72 13.74
CA LYS A 105 -13.59 -18.48 13.83
C LYS A 105 -14.11 -18.90 12.44
N GLY A 106 -14.11 -17.98 11.47
CA GLY A 106 -14.55 -18.29 10.11
C GLY A 106 -13.68 -19.33 9.39
N LEU A 107 -12.39 -19.41 9.74
CA LEU A 107 -11.45 -20.41 9.21
C LEU A 107 -11.37 -21.71 10.04
N GLY A 108 -12.15 -21.83 11.12
CA GLY A 108 -12.11 -22.99 12.01
C GLY A 108 -10.76 -23.15 12.72
N ILE A 109 -10.19 -22.05 13.21
CA ILE A 109 -8.91 -22.01 13.92
C ILE A 109 -9.15 -21.62 15.38
N ASP A 110 -8.61 -22.40 16.32
CA ASP A 110 -8.73 -22.10 17.74
C ASP A 110 -7.80 -20.93 18.14
N ALA A 111 -8.25 -20.10 19.07
CA ALA A 111 -7.47 -18.98 19.60
C ALA A 111 -6.14 -19.41 20.23
N LYS A 112 -6.04 -20.65 20.73
CA LYS A 112 -4.80 -21.23 21.27
C LYS A 112 -3.75 -21.39 20.18
N ASP A 113 -4.16 -21.84 18.99
CA ASP A 113 -3.26 -22.05 17.85
C ASP A 113 -2.70 -20.73 17.32
N VAL A 114 -3.50 -19.66 17.40
CA VAL A 114 -3.10 -18.30 17.02
C VAL A 114 -2.03 -17.75 17.97
N LYS A 115 -2.08 -18.08 19.26
CA LYS A 115 -1.10 -17.63 20.27
C LYS A 115 0.19 -18.46 20.29
N ALA A 116 0.14 -19.74 19.89
CA ALA A 116 1.23 -20.70 20.04
C ALA A 116 2.28 -20.72 18.89
N ALA A 117 1.93 -20.25 17.69
CA ALA A 117 2.83 -20.21 16.52
C ALA A 117 3.89 -19.07 16.54
#